data_AF-V9LFW0-F1
#
_entry.id   AF-V9LFW0-F1
#
_cell.length_a   1.000
_cell.length_b   1.000
_cell.length_c   1.000
_cell.angle_alpha   90.00
_cell.angle_beta   90.00
_cell.angle_gamma   90.00
#
_symmetry.space_group_name_H-M   'P 1'
#
loop_
_entity.id
_entity.type
_entity.pdbx_description
1 polymer ?
#
loop_
_entity_poly.entity_id
_entity_poly.type
_entity_poly.pdbx_seq_one_letter_code
_entity_poly.pdbx_strand_id
1 'polypeptide(L)'
;RRSSDLGSLNNLNAVMEQERYLGLNTWRTRFHLVIEYVSVLNYLHNSPLGTRVMCDSNDLDKVLSQYLLTSELHLIVNDLDALPVVNRSSGVLVKCGHRELSGHFVAPEQLWPYAHELPFSDHLMPSYDEKTDVWKIPNVVDFLLGQVEGSDVVRFHLFELHRDCKRETPQHRPSAQTVLQTYKAVYASLTQEADVPDPRNDL
;
A
#
# COMPACT_ATOMS: atom_id res chain seq x y z
N ARG A 1 25.29 -3.96 6.53
CA ARG A 1 24.27 -2.93 6.90
C ARG A 1 23.70 -2.45 5.58
N ARG A 2 22.43 -2.73 5.26
CA ARG A 2 21.77 -2.08 4.12
C ARG A 2 21.53 -0.63 4.55
N SER A 3 22.14 0.33 3.88
CA SER A 3 21.96 1.74 4.23
C SER A 3 20.75 2.29 3.49
N SER A 4 19.88 2.99 4.21
CA SER A 4 18.72 3.70 3.67
C SER A 4 19.14 5.04 3.06
N ASP A 5 20.10 5.00 2.12
CA ASP A 5 20.83 6.18 1.62
C ASP A 5 20.03 7.07 0.66
N LEU A 6 18.85 6.61 0.18
CA LEU A 6 18.03 7.38 -0.77
C LEU A 6 16.89 8.15 -0.09
N GLY A 7 16.75 8.03 1.23
CA GLY A 7 15.78 8.76 2.03
C GLY A 7 14.35 8.23 1.89
N SER A 8 13.37 9.12 2.07
CA SER A 8 11.94 8.78 2.03
C SER A 8 11.52 8.23 0.68
N LEU A 9 10.56 7.29 0.69
CA LEU A 9 9.94 6.75 -0.52
C LEU A 9 9.24 7.82 -1.39
N ASN A 10 8.93 9.00 -0.82
CA ASN A 10 8.49 10.16 -1.58
C ASN A 10 9.46 10.52 -2.72
N ASN A 11 10.75 10.24 -2.55
CA ASN A 11 11.78 10.55 -3.53
C ASN A 11 11.86 9.55 -4.68
N LEU A 12 11.03 8.49 -4.70
CA LEU A 12 11.15 7.37 -5.65
C LEU A 12 11.28 7.83 -7.10
N ASN A 13 10.40 8.71 -7.58
CA ASN A 13 10.42 9.14 -8.98
C ASN A 13 11.67 9.97 -9.29
N ALA A 14 12.04 10.89 -8.42
CA ALA A 14 13.28 11.67 -8.56
C ALA A 14 14.54 10.78 -8.53
N VAL A 15 14.55 9.72 -7.72
CA VAL A 15 15.63 8.72 -7.69
C VAL A 15 15.70 7.96 -9.01
N MET A 16 14.55 7.51 -9.52
CA MET A 16 14.45 6.71 -10.75
C MET A 16 14.82 7.50 -12.02
N GLU A 17 14.81 8.83 -11.96
CA GLU A 17 15.25 9.72 -13.04
C GLU A 17 16.77 9.98 -13.04
N GLN A 18 17.49 9.61 -11.98
CA GLN A 18 18.95 9.76 -11.93
C GLN A 18 19.63 8.77 -12.89
N GLU A 19 20.71 9.20 -13.54
CA GLU A 19 21.47 8.39 -14.51
C GLU A 19 21.85 7.00 -13.99
N ARG A 20 22.21 6.91 -12.70
CA ARG A 20 22.54 5.65 -12.02
C ARG A 20 21.38 4.65 -11.97
N TYR A 21 20.14 5.13 -11.89
CA TYR A 21 18.94 4.31 -11.68
C TYR A 21 18.04 4.22 -12.91
N LEU A 22 18.30 5.00 -13.96
CA LEU A 22 17.47 5.05 -15.16
C LEU A 22 17.27 3.67 -15.80
N GLY A 23 18.33 2.86 -15.89
CA GLY A 23 18.25 1.49 -16.41
C GLY A 23 17.51 0.49 -15.50
N LEU A 24 17.25 0.88 -14.24
CA LEU A 24 16.50 0.09 -13.27
C LEU A 24 15.04 0.58 -13.13
N ASN A 25 14.67 1.69 -13.76
CA ASN A 25 13.33 2.26 -13.74
C ASN A 25 12.36 1.50 -14.65
N THR A 26 12.11 0.24 -14.31
CA THR A 26 11.24 -0.68 -15.05
C THR A 26 9.98 -1.02 -14.25
N TRP A 27 8.93 -1.49 -14.94
CA TRP A 27 7.74 -2.00 -14.25
C TRP A 27 8.09 -3.14 -13.29
N ARG A 28 9.09 -3.99 -13.60
CA ARG A 28 9.52 -5.10 -12.74
C ARG A 28 10.08 -4.59 -11.41
N THR A 29 11.01 -3.64 -11.45
CA THR A 29 11.58 -3.03 -10.24
C THR A 29 10.51 -2.32 -9.41
N ARG A 30 9.65 -1.54 -10.06
CA ARG A 30 8.56 -0.82 -9.39
C ARG A 30 7.54 -1.75 -8.78
N PHE A 31 7.19 -2.83 -9.47
CA PHE A 31 6.23 -3.81 -8.97
C PHE A 31 6.84 -4.69 -7.85
N HIS A 32 8.17 -4.87 -7.82
CA HIS A 32 8.85 -5.44 -6.66
C HIS A 32 8.68 -4.56 -5.40
N LEU A 33 8.84 -3.23 -5.52
CA LEU A 33 8.58 -2.30 -4.41
C LEU A 33 7.13 -2.37 -3.91
N VAL A 34 6.17 -2.53 -4.83
CA VAL A 34 4.75 -2.77 -4.49
C VAL A 34 4.57 -4.04 -3.66
N ILE A 35 5.24 -5.13 -4.04
CA ILE A 35 5.20 -6.40 -3.28
C ILE A 35 5.81 -6.22 -1.89
N GLU A 36 6.91 -5.47 -1.76
CA GLU A 36 7.53 -5.18 -0.46
C GLU A 36 6.63 -4.32 0.43
N TYR A 37 5.99 -3.27 -0.12
CA TYR A 37 5.02 -2.45 0.60
C TYR A 37 3.89 -3.30 1.20
N VAL A 38 3.22 -4.14 0.39
CA VAL A 38 2.15 -5.01 0.90
C VAL A 38 2.68 -6.11 1.82
N SER A 39 3.93 -6.55 1.64
CA SER A 39 4.56 -7.50 2.58
C SER A 39 4.71 -6.90 3.97
N VAL A 40 5.04 -5.60 4.08
CA VAL A 40 5.06 -4.89 5.37
C VAL A 40 3.67 -4.86 5.99
N LEU A 41 2.63 -4.46 5.24
CA LEU A 41 1.25 -4.46 5.76
C LEU A 41 0.82 -5.85 6.23
N ASN A 42 1.09 -6.88 5.43
CA ASN A 42 0.78 -8.25 5.80
C ASN A 42 1.51 -8.67 7.09
N TYR A 43 2.76 -8.27 7.27
CA TYR A 43 3.50 -8.53 8.51
C TYR A 43 2.89 -7.80 9.71
N LEU A 44 2.54 -6.51 9.57
CA LEU A 44 1.88 -5.74 10.63
C LEU A 44 0.53 -6.34 11.02
N HIS A 45 -0.28 -6.75 10.03
CA HIS A 45 -1.60 -7.34 10.26
C HIS A 45 -1.54 -8.71 10.92
N ASN A 46 -0.42 -9.42 10.77
CA ASN A 46 -0.16 -10.75 11.34
C ASN A 46 0.99 -10.75 12.35
N SER A 47 1.26 -9.59 12.97
CA SER A 47 2.38 -9.44 13.90
C SER A 47 2.21 -10.36 15.13
N PRO A 48 3.31 -10.90 15.69
CA PRO A 48 3.25 -11.66 16.94
C PRO A 48 2.72 -10.84 18.12
N LEU A 49 2.70 -9.51 17.99
CA LEU A 49 2.16 -8.58 18.99
C LEU A 49 0.69 -8.19 18.71
N GLY A 50 -0.04 -9.02 17.95
CA GLY A 50 -1.40 -8.77 17.50
C GLY A 50 -1.46 -7.93 16.22
N THR A 51 -2.63 -7.89 15.57
CA THR A 51 -2.87 -7.12 14.34
C THR A 51 -2.60 -5.63 14.59
N ARG A 52 -1.67 -5.05 13.83
CA ARG A 52 -1.31 -3.62 13.90
C ARG A 52 -1.82 -2.86 12.69
N VAL A 53 -2.29 -1.64 12.91
CA VAL A 53 -2.80 -0.74 11.86
C VAL A 53 -1.81 0.40 11.64
N MET A 54 -1.50 0.75 10.40
CA MET A 54 -0.58 1.84 10.08
C MET A 54 -1.30 3.19 10.14
N CYS A 55 -1.48 3.77 11.32
CA CYS A 55 -2.38 4.91 11.48
C CYS A 55 -1.84 6.25 10.95
N ASP A 56 -0.52 6.42 10.83
CA ASP A 56 0.08 7.67 10.34
C ASP A 56 0.10 7.71 8.80
N SER A 57 -1.09 7.65 8.19
CA SER A 57 -1.27 7.36 6.77
C SER A 57 -2.53 8.03 6.16
N ASN A 58 -2.75 9.31 6.47
CA ASN A 58 -3.99 10.02 6.10
C ASN A 58 -3.99 10.59 4.66
N ASP A 59 -2.83 10.73 4.05
CA ASP A 59 -2.64 11.10 2.65
C ASP A 59 -1.45 10.33 2.07
N LEU A 60 -1.27 10.41 0.75
CA LEU A 60 -0.23 9.67 0.04
C LEU A 60 1.18 10.03 0.53
N ASP A 61 1.50 11.33 0.59
CA ASP A 61 2.83 11.82 1.00
C ASP A 61 3.18 11.34 2.41
N LYS A 62 2.18 11.31 3.29
CA LYS A 62 2.31 10.85 4.66
C LYS A 62 2.51 9.34 4.76
N VAL A 63 1.88 8.53 3.91
CA VAL A 63 2.19 7.09 3.83
C VAL A 63 3.63 6.89 3.37
N LEU A 64 4.02 7.54 2.29
CA LEU A 64 5.33 7.40 1.69
C LEU A 64 6.46 7.91 2.62
N SER A 65 6.18 8.86 3.51
CA SER A 65 7.15 9.32 4.51
C SER A 65 7.47 8.26 5.57
N GLN A 66 6.59 7.27 5.78
CA GLN A 66 6.80 6.19 6.75
C GLN A 66 7.79 5.13 6.25
N TYR A 67 8.18 5.19 4.97
CA TYR A 67 9.05 4.23 4.32
C TYR A 67 10.31 4.89 3.80
N LEU A 68 11.41 4.13 3.82
CA LEU A 68 12.69 4.50 3.25
C LEU A 68 13.00 3.64 2.03
N LEU A 69 13.68 4.25 1.07
CA LEU A 69 14.24 3.58 -0.09
C LEU A 69 15.75 3.38 0.12
N THR A 70 16.21 2.14 -0.06
CA THR A 70 17.64 1.79 0.01
C THR A 70 18.33 2.01 -1.33
N SER A 71 19.67 2.08 -1.32
CA SER A 71 20.49 2.16 -2.53
C SER A 71 20.29 1.01 -3.51
N GLU A 72 19.85 -0.15 -3.00
CA GLU A 72 19.53 -1.36 -3.78
C GLU A 72 18.06 -1.42 -4.23
N LEU A 73 17.29 -0.32 -4.05
CA LEU A 73 15.87 -0.24 -4.41
C LEU A 73 14.98 -1.25 -3.66
N HIS A 74 15.29 -1.47 -2.38
CA HIS A 74 14.38 -2.10 -1.42
C HIS A 74 13.69 -1.07 -0.53
N LEU A 75 12.45 -1.37 -0.16
CA LEU A 75 11.62 -0.62 0.77
C LEU A 75 11.78 -1.12 2.21
N ILE A 76 12.01 -0.19 3.13
CA ILE A 76 12.12 -0.45 4.58
C ILE A 76 11.12 0.44 5.31
N VAL A 77 10.40 -0.13 6.28
CA VAL A 77 9.55 0.68 7.17
C VAL A 77 10.42 1.43 8.18
N ASN A 78 10.16 2.72 8.35
CA ASN A 78 10.98 3.60 9.18
C ASN A 78 10.23 4.05 10.43
N ASP A 79 9.06 4.63 10.27
CA ASP A 79 8.28 5.20 11.36
C ASP A 79 7.15 4.24 11.75
N LEU A 80 7.18 3.80 13.02
CA LEU A 80 6.26 2.84 13.62
C LEU A 80 5.58 3.40 14.87
N ASP A 81 5.55 4.72 15.03
CA ASP A 81 5.09 5.38 16.25
C ASP A 81 3.56 5.24 16.47
N ALA A 82 2.79 5.10 15.40
CA ALA A 82 1.33 5.00 15.42
C ALA A 82 0.81 3.63 14.96
N LEU A 83 1.15 2.56 15.73
CA LEU A 83 0.71 1.18 15.49
C LEU A 83 -0.25 0.64 16.58
N PRO A 84 -1.49 1.13 16.67
CA PRO A 84 -2.46 0.58 17.62
C PRO A 84 -2.78 -0.88 17.28
N VAL A 85 -3.17 -1.64 18.31
CA VAL A 85 -3.51 -3.06 18.18
C VAL A 85 -5.01 -3.24 17.98
N VAL A 86 -5.37 -4.06 16.99
CA VAL A 86 -6.72 -4.59 16.81
C VAL A 86 -6.75 -5.98 17.43
N ASN A 87 -7.74 -6.24 18.28
CA ASN A 87 -8.03 -7.57 18.79
C ASN A 87 -9.54 -7.83 18.76
N ARG A 88 -9.99 -8.39 17.62
CA ARG A 88 -11.39 -8.72 17.36
C ARG A 88 -11.98 -9.71 18.36
N SER A 89 -11.20 -10.67 18.89
CA SER A 89 -11.73 -11.67 19.85
C SER A 89 -12.06 -11.05 21.21
N SER A 90 -11.37 -9.96 21.57
CA SER A 90 -11.68 -9.13 22.75
C SER A 90 -12.52 -7.89 22.44
N GLY A 91 -12.98 -7.71 21.19
CA GLY A 91 -13.72 -6.51 20.76
C GLY A 91 -12.90 -5.22 20.71
N VAL A 92 -11.57 -5.31 20.75
CA VAL A 92 -10.66 -4.14 20.67
C VAL A 92 -10.50 -3.74 19.21
N LEU A 93 -10.95 -2.53 18.90
CA LEU A 93 -10.80 -1.85 17.61
C LEU A 93 -9.98 -0.56 17.80
N VAL A 94 -9.71 0.16 16.71
CA VAL A 94 -8.81 1.33 16.73
C VAL A 94 -9.44 2.59 16.17
N LYS A 95 -8.84 3.74 16.52
CA LYS A 95 -9.00 5.03 15.86
C LYS A 95 -7.60 5.63 15.64
N CYS A 96 -7.40 6.28 14.51
CA CYS A 96 -6.12 6.86 14.11
C CYS A 96 -6.06 8.33 14.50
N GLY A 97 -5.79 8.59 15.78
CA GLY A 97 -5.76 9.93 16.35
C GLY A 97 -7.11 10.38 16.93
N HIS A 98 -7.14 11.63 17.39
CA HIS A 98 -8.29 12.25 18.09
C HIS A 98 -8.94 13.40 17.30
N ARG A 99 -8.53 13.59 16.03
CA ARG A 99 -9.02 14.65 15.15
C ARG A 99 -9.84 14.03 14.03
N GLU A 100 -10.80 14.78 13.53
CA GLU A 100 -11.58 14.39 12.36
C GLU A 100 -10.67 14.18 11.15
N LEU A 101 -10.87 13.05 10.46
CA LEU A 101 -10.23 12.75 9.19
C LEU A 101 -11.19 13.10 8.05
N SER A 102 -10.64 13.56 6.93
CA SER A 102 -11.42 13.98 5.77
C SER A 102 -10.73 13.57 4.45
N GLY A 103 -11.46 13.71 3.34
CA GLY A 103 -10.97 13.35 2.01
C GLY A 103 -11.23 11.90 1.63
N HIS A 104 -10.71 11.50 0.47
CA HIS A 104 -10.98 10.18 -0.14
C HIS A 104 -9.82 9.17 0.01
N PHE A 105 -8.69 9.61 0.56
CA PHE A 105 -7.53 8.75 0.77
C PHE A 105 -7.72 7.83 1.98
N VAL A 106 -8.23 8.37 3.09
CA VAL A 106 -8.68 7.57 4.24
C VAL A 106 -9.88 6.71 3.87
N ALA A 107 -10.07 5.59 4.57
CA ALA A 107 -11.20 4.71 4.31
C ALA A 107 -12.53 5.34 4.75
N PRO A 108 -13.68 5.01 4.15
CA PRO A 108 -14.96 5.63 4.46
C PRO A 108 -15.35 5.54 5.94
N GLU A 109 -15.03 4.42 6.61
CA GLU A 109 -15.27 4.21 8.04
C GLU A 109 -14.37 5.05 8.96
N GLN A 110 -13.36 5.72 8.40
CA GLN A 110 -12.53 6.70 9.13
C GLN A 110 -13.13 8.12 9.09
N LEU A 111 -14.16 8.36 8.27
CA LEU A 111 -14.83 9.64 8.17
C LEU A 111 -15.91 9.76 9.26
N TRP A 112 -16.16 10.99 9.73
CA TRP A 112 -17.21 11.26 10.69
C TRP A 112 -18.59 10.94 10.11
N PRO A 113 -19.30 9.92 10.62
CA PRO A 113 -20.52 9.43 9.96
C PRO A 113 -21.75 10.31 10.23
N TYR A 114 -21.65 11.29 11.15
CA TYR A 114 -22.77 12.13 11.57
C TYR A 114 -22.62 13.59 11.13
N ALA A 115 -21.81 13.88 10.11
CA ALA A 115 -21.45 15.24 9.69
C ALA A 115 -22.64 16.15 9.38
N HIS A 116 -23.80 15.59 9.00
CA HIS A 116 -25.02 16.35 8.71
C HIS A 116 -25.86 16.68 9.96
N GLU A 117 -25.56 16.06 11.10
CA GLU A 117 -26.39 16.11 12.31
C GLU A 117 -25.64 16.68 13.51
N LEU A 118 -24.34 16.37 13.65
CA LEU A 118 -23.55 16.67 14.83
C LEU A 118 -22.14 17.16 14.46
N PRO A 119 -21.56 18.11 15.22
CA PRO A 119 -20.14 18.42 15.12
C PRO A 119 -19.30 17.21 15.53
N PHE A 120 -18.08 17.12 15.01
CA PHE A 120 -17.17 16.03 15.33
C PHE A 120 -16.95 15.86 16.84
N SER A 121 -17.01 14.61 17.29
CA SER A 121 -16.69 14.21 18.65
C SER A 121 -15.93 12.89 18.63
N ASP A 122 -14.68 12.89 19.10
CA ASP A 122 -13.84 11.70 19.16
C ASP A 122 -14.52 10.56 19.96
N HIS A 123 -15.27 10.89 21.00
CA HIS A 123 -15.98 9.89 21.82
C HIS A 123 -17.11 9.17 21.08
N LEU A 124 -17.68 9.81 20.06
CA LEU A 124 -18.76 9.26 19.25
C LEU A 124 -18.24 8.66 17.94
N MET A 125 -16.96 8.86 17.61
CA MET A 125 -16.35 8.30 16.41
C MET A 125 -16.31 6.77 16.53
N PRO A 126 -16.94 6.02 15.63
CA PRO A 126 -16.84 4.57 15.62
C PRO A 126 -15.39 4.12 15.38
N SER A 127 -14.95 3.12 16.13
CA SER A 127 -13.66 2.48 15.90
C SER A 127 -13.73 1.54 14.69
N TYR A 128 -12.57 1.30 14.08
CA TYR A 128 -12.39 0.50 12.87
C TYR A 128 -11.19 -0.45 13.02
N ASP A 129 -10.78 -1.11 11.92
CA ASP A 129 -9.75 -2.15 11.94
C ASP A 129 -8.71 -2.00 10.81
N GLU A 130 -7.90 -3.04 10.59
CA GLU A 130 -6.78 -3.05 9.64
C GLU A 130 -7.23 -2.94 8.18
N LYS A 131 -8.52 -3.05 7.89
CA LYS A 131 -9.07 -2.86 6.53
C LYS A 131 -8.92 -1.43 6.03
N THR A 132 -8.66 -0.49 6.93
CA THR A 132 -8.28 0.89 6.58
C THR A 132 -6.94 0.96 5.83
N ASP A 133 -5.98 0.09 6.15
CA ASP A 133 -4.72 -0.01 5.40
C ASP A 133 -4.96 -0.59 4.01
N VAL A 134 -5.81 -1.62 3.90
CA VAL A 134 -6.16 -2.27 2.62
C VAL A 134 -6.81 -1.29 1.66
N TRP A 135 -7.68 -0.40 2.16
CA TRP A 135 -8.30 0.66 1.36
C TRP A 135 -7.26 1.53 0.63
N LYS A 136 -6.13 1.81 1.26
CA LYS A 136 -5.10 2.72 0.76
C LYS A 136 -4.16 2.08 -0.26
N ILE A 137 -4.12 0.74 -0.32
CA ILE A 137 -3.19 -0.01 -1.19
C ILE A 137 -3.23 0.48 -2.64
N PRO A 138 -4.39 0.58 -3.32
CA PRO A 138 -4.42 0.98 -4.73
C PRO A 138 -3.77 2.35 -5.01
N ASN A 139 -3.94 3.33 -4.12
CA ASN A 139 -3.35 4.67 -4.30
C ASN A 139 -1.82 4.63 -4.19
N VAL A 140 -1.29 3.88 -3.21
CA VAL A 140 0.17 3.73 -3.04
C VAL A 140 0.77 2.94 -4.19
N VAL A 141 0.07 1.90 -4.66
CA VAL A 141 0.51 1.08 -5.78
C VAL A 141 0.56 1.88 -7.08
N ASP A 142 -0.43 2.74 -7.32
CA ASP A 142 -0.43 3.60 -8.52
C ASP A 142 0.78 4.54 -8.54
N PHE A 143 1.13 5.14 -7.40
CA PHE A 143 2.35 5.94 -7.26
C PHE A 143 3.62 5.11 -7.51
N LEU A 144 3.73 3.95 -6.88
CA LEU A 144 4.92 3.09 -6.98
C LEU A 144 5.14 2.59 -8.40
N LEU A 145 4.09 2.14 -9.09
CA LEU A 145 4.14 1.68 -10.47
C LEU A 145 4.50 2.78 -11.47
N GLY A 146 4.18 4.04 -11.16
CA GLY A 146 4.52 5.19 -11.99
C GLY A 146 4.04 5.05 -13.44
N GLN A 147 4.67 5.79 -14.34
CA GLN A 147 4.35 5.81 -15.77
C GLN A 147 5.57 5.34 -16.58
N VAL A 148 5.85 4.04 -16.51
CA VAL A 148 6.89 3.39 -17.31
C VAL A 148 6.28 2.35 -18.23
N GLU A 149 7.01 1.94 -19.27
CA GLU A 149 6.57 0.89 -20.17
C GLU A 149 6.19 -0.38 -19.40
N GLY A 150 4.98 -0.89 -19.66
CA GLY A 150 4.41 -2.05 -18.98
C GLY A 150 3.57 -1.74 -17.73
N SER A 151 3.63 -0.53 -17.15
CA SER A 151 2.84 -0.21 -15.95
C SER A 151 1.33 -0.34 -16.16
N ASP A 152 0.82 0.03 -17.34
CA ASP A 152 -0.61 -0.09 -17.65
C ASP A 152 -1.09 -1.53 -17.79
N VAL A 153 -0.21 -2.43 -18.27
CA VAL A 153 -0.47 -3.87 -18.29
C VAL A 153 -0.58 -4.38 -16.85
N VAL A 154 0.36 -4.00 -15.97
CA VAL A 154 0.27 -4.36 -14.54
C VAL A 154 -1.04 -3.84 -13.94
N ARG A 155 -1.39 -2.57 -14.15
CA ARG A 155 -2.67 -1.98 -13.66
C ARG A 155 -3.89 -2.77 -14.13
N PHE A 156 -3.91 -3.19 -15.39
CA PHE A 156 -4.98 -4.00 -15.94
C PHE A 156 -5.16 -5.32 -15.17
N HIS A 157 -4.07 -6.05 -14.92
CA HIS A 157 -4.13 -7.29 -14.14
C HIS A 157 -4.53 -7.09 -12.68
N LEU A 158 -4.28 -5.90 -12.11
CA LEU A 158 -4.62 -5.57 -10.73
C LEU A 158 -6.02 -4.97 -10.54
N PHE A 159 -6.71 -4.62 -11.63
CA PHE A 159 -7.95 -3.83 -11.60
C PHE A 159 -9.02 -4.42 -10.67
N GLU A 160 -9.37 -5.70 -10.84
CA GLU A 160 -10.41 -6.34 -10.05
C GLU A 160 -10.06 -6.38 -8.55
N LEU A 161 -8.80 -6.70 -8.24
CA LEU A 161 -8.31 -6.72 -6.86
C LEU A 161 -8.34 -5.31 -6.24
N HIS A 162 -7.88 -4.30 -6.98
CA HIS A 162 -7.91 -2.91 -6.52
C HIS A 162 -9.33 -2.40 -6.30
N ARG A 163 -10.27 -2.79 -7.15
CA ARG A 163 -11.70 -2.53 -6.93
C ARG A 163 -12.20 -3.17 -5.63
N ASP A 164 -11.78 -4.40 -5.34
CA ASP A 164 -12.16 -5.07 -4.09
C ASP A 164 -11.49 -4.46 -2.85
N CYS A 165 -10.27 -3.94 -2.95
CA CYS A 165 -9.66 -3.13 -1.90
C CYS A 165 -10.47 -1.84 -1.61
N LYS A 166 -11.19 -1.33 -2.61
CA LYS A 166 -12.02 -0.10 -2.53
C LYS A 166 -13.51 -0.37 -2.23
N ARG A 167 -13.87 -1.54 -1.71
CA ARG A 167 -15.24 -1.78 -1.21
C ARG A 167 -15.52 -0.88 -0.01
N GLU A 168 -16.66 -0.20 0.00
CA GLU A 168 -17.05 0.66 1.13
C GLU A 168 -17.16 -0.15 2.43
N THR A 169 -17.85 -1.28 2.39
CA THR A 169 -17.94 -2.22 3.52
C THR A 169 -16.59 -2.89 3.79
N PRO A 170 -15.94 -2.66 4.96
CA PRO A 170 -14.58 -3.15 5.24
C PRO A 170 -14.42 -4.67 5.15
N GLN A 171 -15.46 -5.42 5.53
CA GLN A 171 -15.48 -6.88 5.55
C GLN A 171 -15.42 -7.50 4.13
N HIS A 172 -15.80 -6.73 3.11
CA HIS A 172 -15.73 -7.17 1.72
C HIS A 172 -14.35 -6.91 1.07
N ARG A 173 -13.45 -6.19 1.76
CA ARG A 173 -12.07 -5.98 1.27
C ARG A 173 -11.24 -7.23 1.52
N PRO A 174 -10.29 -7.58 0.64
CA PRO A 174 -9.37 -8.71 0.85
C PRO A 174 -8.48 -8.48 2.09
N SER A 175 -7.81 -9.53 2.58
CA SER A 175 -6.73 -9.36 3.57
C SER A 175 -5.44 -8.89 2.86
N ALA A 176 -4.51 -8.28 3.59
CA ALA A 176 -3.19 -7.96 3.05
C ALA A 176 -2.45 -9.22 2.55
N GLN A 177 -2.71 -10.38 3.16
CA GLN A 177 -2.18 -11.67 2.70
C GLN A 177 -2.71 -12.04 1.31
N THR A 178 -4.03 -11.94 1.09
CA THR A 178 -4.65 -12.20 -0.21
C THR A 178 -4.09 -11.25 -1.27
N VAL A 179 -4.01 -9.95 -0.96
CA VAL A 179 -3.43 -8.96 -1.88
C VAL A 179 -1.98 -9.33 -2.24
N LEU A 180 -1.16 -9.67 -1.25
CA LEU A 180 0.24 -10.05 -1.45
C LEU A 180 0.38 -11.29 -2.34
N GLN A 181 -0.44 -12.31 -2.11
CA GLN A 181 -0.45 -13.53 -2.91
C GLN A 181 -0.83 -13.24 -4.36
N THR A 182 -1.86 -12.44 -4.58
CA THR A 182 -2.27 -12.02 -5.93
C THR A 182 -1.17 -11.22 -6.62
N TYR A 183 -0.52 -10.27 -5.95
CA TYR A 183 0.58 -9.50 -6.56
C TYR A 183 1.76 -10.38 -6.95
N LYS A 184 2.13 -11.35 -6.10
CA LYS A 184 3.18 -12.33 -6.43
C LYS A 184 2.79 -13.19 -7.64
N ALA A 185 1.53 -13.62 -7.73
CA ALA A 185 1.04 -14.40 -8.86
C ALA A 185 1.05 -13.60 -10.17
N VAL A 186 0.58 -12.34 -10.14
CA VAL A 186 0.61 -11.45 -11.31
C VAL A 186 2.04 -11.16 -11.75
N TYR A 187 2.94 -10.87 -10.79
CA TYR A 187 4.36 -10.67 -11.09
C TYR A 187 4.95 -11.89 -11.81
N ALA A 188 4.72 -13.10 -11.27
CA ALA A 188 5.20 -14.34 -11.89
C ALA A 188 4.64 -14.55 -13.31
N SER A 189 3.33 -14.36 -13.52
CA SER A 189 2.69 -14.49 -14.85
C SER A 189 3.34 -13.57 -15.88
N LEU A 190 3.44 -12.28 -15.55
CA LEU A 190 3.98 -11.26 -16.46
C LEU A 190 5.48 -11.46 -16.74
N THR A 191 6.24 -11.99 -15.77
CA THR A 191 7.65 -12.33 -16.02
C THR A 191 7.79 -13.54 -16.95
N GLN A 192 6.92 -14.54 -16.82
CA GLN A 192 6.94 -15.72 -17.69
C GLN A 192 6.52 -15.38 -19.12
N GLU A 193 5.49 -14.55 -19.30
CA GLU A 193 5.03 -14.10 -20.63
C GLU A 193 6.10 -13.32 -21.40
N ALA A 194 6.89 -12.51 -20.70
CA ALA A 194 7.98 -11.74 -21.29
C ALA A 194 9.19 -12.59 -21.70
N ASP A 195 9.31 -13.81 -21.16
CA ASP A 195 10.41 -14.73 -21.47
C ASP A 195 10.03 -15.73 -22.60
N VAL A 196 8.81 -15.67 -23.14
CA VAL A 196 8.38 -16.48 -24.30
C VAL A 196 8.87 -15.80 -25.60
N PRO A 197 9.70 -16.46 -26.43
CA PRO A 197 10.13 -15.90 -27.72
C PRO A 197 8.94 -15.64 -28.65
N ASP A 198 8.88 -14.47 -29.30
CA ASP A 198 7.85 -14.19 -30.31
C ASP A 198 8.12 -15.04 -31.57
N PRO A 199 7.24 -15.99 -31.93
CA PRO A 199 7.41 -16.82 -33.12
C PRO A 199 7.36 -16.02 -34.44
N ARG A 200 7.06 -14.71 -34.39
CA ARG A 200 7.08 -13.81 -35.56
C ARG A 200 8.43 -13.14 -35.82
N ASN A 201 9.41 -13.31 -34.93
CA ASN A 201 10.79 -12.83 -35.16
C ASN A 201 11.69 -13.85 -35.86
N ASP A 202 11.18 -15.04 -36.19
CA ASP A 202 11.89 -16.11 -36.90
C ASP A 202 11.46 -16.26 -38.38
N LEU A 203 10.91 -15.18 -38.99
CA LEU A 203 10.54 -15.12 -40.42
C LEU A 203 11.27 -13.99 -41.16
#